data_AF-A0A1S3G1G6-F1
#
_entry.id   AF-A0A1S3G1G6-F1
#
_cell.length_a   1.000
_cell.length_b   1.000
_cell.length_c   1.000
_cell.angle_alpha   90.00
_cell.angle_beta   90.00
_cell.angle_gamma   90.00
#
_symmetry.space_group_name_H-M   'P 1'
#
loop_
_entity.id
_entity.type
_entity.pdbx_description
1 polymer ?
#
loop_
_entity_poly.entity_id
_entity_poly.type
_entity_poly.pdbx_seq_one_letter_code
_entity_poly.pdbx_strand_id
1 'polypeptide(L)'
;MASPSKAVIVPGNGGGDVATHGWYGWVKKRLEQIPGFQCLAKNMPDPITARECIWLPFMETELQCDEKTIIIGHSSGAIAAMRCDSY
;
A
#
# COMPACT_ATOMS: atom_id res chain seq x y z
N MET A 1 8.00 -2.95 19.15
CA MET A 1 7.40 -3.09 17.81
C MET A 1 7.72 -4.49 17.30
N ALA A 2 6.73 -5.20 16.75
CA ALA A 2 6.98 -6.49 16.11
C ALA A 2 7.85 -6.29 14.87
N SER A 3 8.69 -7.28 14.52
CA SER A 3 9.46 -7.22 13.27
C SER A 3 8.48 -7.27 12.08
N PRO A 4 8.59 -6.33 11.12
CA PRO A 4 7.70 -6.31 9.97
C PRO A 4 7.93 -7.54 9.08
N SER A 5 6.85 -8.14 8.59
CA SER A 5 6.88 -9.30 7.70
C SER A 5 6.37 -9.00 6.29
N LYS A 6 5.76 -7.82 6.09
CA LYS A 6 5.27 -7.38 4.78
C LYS A 6 5.40 -5.89 4.56
N ALA A 7 5.45 -5.51 3.30
CA ALA A 7 5.23 -4.15 2.84
C ALA A 7 3.93 -4.05 2.03
N VAL A 8 3.28 -2.89 2.07
CA VAL A 8 2.10 -2.56 1.26
C VAL A 8 2.39 -1.26 0.51
N ILE A 9 2.31 -1.29 -0.81
CA ILE A 9 2.43 -0.10 -1.66
C ILE A 9 1.04 0.50 -1.85
N VAL A 10 0.86 1.75 -1.42
CA VAL A 10 -0.35 2.54 -1.65
C VAL A 10 -0.03 3.62 -2.69
N PRO A 11 -0.54 3.52 -3.93
CA PRO A 11 -0.18 4.43 -5.01
C PRO A 11 -0.79 5.82 -4.81
N GLY A 12 -0.40 6.76 -5.67
CA GLY A 12 -1.15 8.00 -5.87
C GLY A 12 -2.49 7.75 -6.56
N ASN A 13 -3.39 8.74 -6.54
CA ASN A 13 -4.57 8.70 -7.40
C ASN A 13 -4.19 8.82 -8.89
N GLY A 14 -5.11 8.47 -9.79
CA GLY A 14 -4.94 8.61 -11.25
C GLY A 14 -5.38 7.43 -12.10
N GLY A 15 -5.86 6.32 -11.50
CA GLY A 15 -6.45 5.20 -12.25
C GLY A 15 -5.47 4.30 -13.02
N GLY A 16 -4.17 4.58 -12.97
CA GLY A 16 -3.15 3.70 -13.56
C GLY A 16 -3.03 2.38 -12.80
N ASP A 17 -2.77 1.29 -13.52
CA ASP A 17 -2.57 -0.03 -12.91
C ASP A 17 -1.27 -0.06 -12.10
N VAL A 18 -1.39 -0.31 -10.79
CA VAL A 18 -0.27 -0.36 -9.85
C VAL A 18 0.80 -1.37 -10.26
N ALA A 19 0.45 -2.44 -10.98
CA ALA A 19 1.42 -3.44 -11.39
C ALA A 19 2.40 -2.94 -12.46
N THR A 20 2.00 -1.96 -13.25
CA THR A 20 2.74 -1.50 -14.44
C THR A 20 3.08 -0.01 -14.43
N HIS A 21 2.41 0.77 -13.59
CA HIS A 21 2.61 2.21 -13.51
C HIS A 21 3.78 2.59 -12.59
N GLY A 22 4.64 3.49 -13.07
CA GLY A 22 5.75 4.04 -12.28
C GLY A 22 6.70 2.96 -11.75
N TRP A 23 7.09 3.08 -10.48
CA TRP A 23 8.07 2.19 -9.83
C TRP A 23 7.44 1.08 -9.00
N TYR A 24 6.12 1.07 -8.81
CA TYR A 24 5.46 0.20 -7.83
C TYR A 24 5.70 -1.29 -8.13
N GLY A 25 5.51 -1.72 -9.38
CA GLY A 25 5.76 -3.10 -9.80
C GLY A 25 7.23 -3.51 -9.70
N TRP A 26 8.16 -2.58 -9.94
CA TRP A 26 9.59 -2.84 -9.77
C TRP A 26 9.95 -3.02 -8.30
N VAL A 27 9.49 -2.14 -7.40
CA VAL A 27 9.73 -2.24 -5.95
C VAL A 27 9.14 -3.51 -5.38
N LYS A 28 7.89 -3.87 -5.75
CA LYS A 28 7.26 -5.13 -5.35
C LYS A 28 8.15 -6.33 -5.69
N LYS A 29 8.61 -6.43 -6.95
CA LYS A 29 9.50 -7.52 -7.38
C LYS A 29 10.82 -7.57 -6.62
N ARG A 30 11.37 -6.43 -6.19
CA ARG A 30 12.60 -6.37 -5.39
C ARG A 30 12.37 -6.78 -3.94
N LEU A 31 11.28 -6.35 -3.33
CA LEU A 31 10.96 -6.72 -1.94
C LEU A 31 10.61 -8.20 -1.82
N GLU A 32 9.95 -8.79 -2.81
CA GLU A 32 9.64 -10.22 -2.86
C GLU A 32 10.88 -11.12 -3.06
N GLN A 33 12.05 -10.55 -3.38
CA GLN A 33 13.31 -11.29 -3.40
C GLN A 33 13.89 -11.52 -1.99
N ILE A 34 13.38 -10.83 -0.97
CA ILE A 34 13.83 -10.97 0.42
C ILE A 34 13.17 -12.23 1.01
N PRO A 35 13.94 -13.23 1.46
CA PRO A 35 13.37 -14.46 2.02
C PRO A 35 12.44 -14.20 3.20
N GLY A 36 11.22 -14.74 3.14
CA GLY A 36 10.22 -14.59 4.19
C GLY A 36 9.52 -13.22 4.25
N PHE A 37 9.79 -12.32 3.29
CA PHE A 37 9.16 -11.01 3.22
C PHE A 37 8.16 -10.93 2.07
N GLN A 38 7.02 -10.29 2.30
CA GLN A 38 5.97 -10.13 1.30
C GLN A 38 5.81 -8.66 0.89
N CYS A 39 5.37 -8.41 -0.35
CA CYS A 39 4.98 -7.07 -0.77
C CYS A 39 3.62 -7.11 -1.49
N LEU A 40 2.63 -6.37 -0.98
CA LEU A 40 1.34 -6.20 -1.64
C LEU A 40 1.29 -4.87 -2.40
N ALA A 41 0.67 -4.89 -3.57
CA ALA A 41 0.34 -3.69 -4.35
C ALA A 41 -0.91 -4.03 -5.15
N LYS A 42 -2.06 -3.44 -4.80
CA LYS A 42 -3.33 -3.63 -5.51
C LYS A 42 -3.84 -2.28 -6.02
N ASN A 43 -4.62 -2.31 -7.09
CA ASN A 43 -5.33 -1.13 -7.54
C ASN A 43 -6.30 -0.68 -6.45
N MET A 44 -6.22 0.60 -6.10
CA MET A 44 -7.08 1.17 -5.06
C MET A 44 -8.49 1.38 -5.62
N PRO A 45 -9.54 1.13 -4.82
CA PRO A 45 -10.90 1.54 -5.17
C PRO A 45 -10.97 3.07 -5.28
N ASP A 46 -11.95 3.60 -6.01
CA ASP A 46 -12.09 5.06 -6.21
C ASP A 46 -10.75 5.75 -6.58
N PRO A 47 -10.04 5.27 -7.62
CA PRO A 47 -8.65 5.63 -7.85
C PRO A 47 -8.45 7.07 -8.31
N ILE A 48 -9.52 7.82 -8.60
CA ILE A 48 -9.43 9.21 -9.05
C ILE A 48 -9.54 10.17 -7.87
N THR A 49 -10.57 10.02 -7.03
CA THR A 49 -10.79 10.92 -5.89
C THR A 49 -9.99 10.51 -4.66
N ALA A 50 -9.65 9.23 -4.52
CA ALA A 50 -8.93 8.69 -3.37
C ALA A 50 -9.57 9.02 -2.02
N ARG A 51 -10.89 8.82 -1.90
CA ARG A 51 -11.63 9.14 -0.67
C ARG A 51 -11.12 8.31 0.50
N GLU A 52 -10.80 9.00 1.59
CA GLU A 52 -10.37 8.41 2.86
C GLU A 52 -11.31 7.32 3.37
N CYS A 53 -12.63 7.58 3.34
CA CYS A 53 -13.66 6.64 3.79
C CYS A 53 -13.76 5.36 2.93
N ILE A 54 -13.03 5.28 1.82
CA ILE A 54 -12.93 4.10 0.95
C ILE A 54 -11.53 3.49 1.07
N TRP A 55 -10.49 4.33 1.05
CA TRP A 55 -9.09 3.87 1.05
C TRP A 55 -8.65 3.28 2.39
N LEU A 56 -9.00 3.90 3.51
CA LEU A 56 -8.59 3.39 4.82
C LEU A 56 -9.22 2.01 5.12
N PRO A 57 -10.53 1.79 4.92
CA PRO A 57 -11.10 0.45 5.07
C PRO A 57 -10.46 -0.58 4.13
N PHE A 58 -10.17 -0.21 2.87
CA PHE A 58 -9.49 -1.12 1.95
C PHE A 58 -8.06 -1.45 2.40
N MET A 59 -7.33 -0.48 2.94
CA MET A 59 -6.01 -0.71 3.53
C MET A 59 -6.07 -1.67 4.71
N GLU A 60 -7.06 -1.53 5.58
CA GLU A 60 -7.27 -2.37 6.74
C GLU A 60 -7.72 -3.79 6.36
N THR A 61 -8.76 -3.95 5.54
CA THR A 61 -9.38 -5.26 5.29
C THR A 61 -8.75 -6.02 4.14
N GLU A 62 -8.43 -5.34 3.04
CA GLU A 62 -7.99 -5.98 1.78
C GLU A 62 -6.47 -6.01 1.60
N LEU A 63 -5.78 -5.01 2.13
CA LEU A 63 -4.31 -4.97 2.18
C LEU A 63 -3.75 -5.44 3.53
N GLN A 64 -4.63 -5.60 4.54
CA GLN A 64 -4.29 -6.11 5.86
C GLN A 64 -3.17 -5.30 6.53
N CYS A 65 -3.19 -3.98 6.39
CA CYS A 65 -2.24 -3.11 7.06
C CYS A 65 -2.38 -3.25 8.58
N ASP A 66 -1.33 -3.75 9.22
CA ASP A 66 -1.27 -4.09 10.66
C ASP A 66 0.09 -3.66 11.26
N GLU A 67 0.33 -3.98 12.54
CA GLU A 67 1.55 -3.61 13.27
C GLU A 67 2.83 -4.27 12.72
N LYS A 68 2.71 -5.21 11.79
CA LYS A 68 3.82 -5.90 11.09
C LYS A 68 3.96 -5.44 9.64
N THR A 69 3.32 -4.34 9.28
CA THR A 69 3.29 -3.81 7.91
C THR A 69 4.13 -2.55 7.76
N ILE A 70 5.01 -2.53 6.75
CA ILE A 70 5.62 -1.31 6.25
C ILE A 70 4.73 -0.71 5.17
N ILE A 71 4.13 0.45 5.41
CA ILE A 71 3.33 1.15 4.39
C ILE A 71 4.24 2.04 3.54
N ILE A 72 4.23 1.81 2.23
CA ILE A 72 4.95 2.61 1.23
C ILE A 72 3.92 3.44 0.48
N GLY A 73 3.62 4.64 1.00
CA GLY A 73 2.67 5.57 0.39
C GLY A 73 3.33 6.51 -0.62
N HIS A 74 2.72 6.68 -1.79
CA HIS A 74 3.13 7.68 -2.78
C HIS A 74 2.03 8.73 -3.00
N SER A 75 2.37 10.02 -2.93
CA SER A 75 1.42 11.13 -3.13
C SER A 75 0.15 10.97 -2.27
N SER A 76 -1.05 10.84 -2.84
CA SER A 76 -2.30 10.57 -2.09
C SER A 76 -2.21 9.32 -1.19
N GLY A 77 -1.47 8.29 -1.61
CA GLY A 77 -1.22 7.11 -0.79
C GLY A 77 -0.35 7.39 0.44
N ALA A 78 0.51 8.41 0.40
CA ALA A 78 1.25 8.87 1.59
C ALA A 78 0.31 9.58 2.58
N ILE A 79 -0.66 10.35 2.08
CA ILE A 79 -1.70 10.96 2.93
C ILE A 79 -2.56 9.88 3.59
N ALA A 80 -2.98 8.86 2.83
CA ALA A 80 -3.71 7.71 3.37
C ALA A 80 -2.88 6.98 4.44
N ALA A 81 -1.58 6.76 4.21
CA ALA A 81 -0.69 6.15 5.19
C ALA A 81 -0.59 6.96 6.51
N MET A 82 -0.49 8.30 6.44
CA MET A 82 -0.44 9.15 7.64
C MET A 82 -1.75 9.16 8.44
N ARG A 83 -2.89 8.90 7.78
CA ARG A 83 -4.21 8.82 8.40
C ARG A 83 -4.60 7.40 8.81
N CYS A 84 -3.84 6.40 8.37
CA CYS A 84 -4.03 5.02 8.78
C CYS A 84 -3.62 4.93 10.25
N ASP A 85 -4.61 4.91 11.14
CA ASP A 85 -4.36 4.76 12.57
C ASP A 85 -3.61 3.45 12.81
N SER A 86 -2.49 3.56 13.50
CA SER A 86 -1.77 2.43 14.06
C SER A 86 -2.36 2.19 15.45
N TYR A 87 -3.40 1.35 15.55
CA TYR A 87 -3.88 0.87 16.85
C TYR A 87 -2.91 -0.15 17.45
#